data_AF-A0A167M9M2-F1
#
_entry.id   AF-A0A167M9M2-F1
#
_cell.length_a   1.000
_cell.length_b   1.000
_cell.length_c   1.000
_cell.angle_alpha   90.00
_cell.angle_beta   90.00
_cell.angle_gamma   90.00
#
_symmetry.space_group_name_H-M   'P 1'
#
loop_
_entity.id
_entity.type
_entity.pdbx_description
1 polymer ?
#
loop_
_entity_poly.entity_id
_entity_poly.type
_entity_poly.pdbx_seq_one_letter_code
_entity_poly.pdbx_strand_id
1 'polypeptide(L)'
;MSQKNSLTNIKLSNKNTLSNLMHKPSPVKTNSRTAKPAAEKQSELVGLRFTPSELAVVKQKAGLVPVATFIKNELIEKTALLD
;
A
#
# COMPACT_ATOMS: atom_id res chain seq x y z
N MET A 1 44.93 -25.21 -21.13
CA MET A 1 43.88 -24.19 -20.98
C MET A 1 42.58 -24.68 -21.61
N SER A 2 41.50 -24.80 -20.85
CA SER A 2 40.20 -25.28 -21.33
C SER A 2 39.26 -24.09 -21.50
N GLN A 3 38.91 -23.73 -22.74
CA GLN A 3 37.88 -22.71 -23.00
C GLN A 3 36.49 -23.31 -22.73
N LYS A 4 36.01 -23.19 -21.50
CA LYS A 4 34.70 -23.73 -21.05
C LYS A 4 33.56 -22.70 -21.04
N ASN A 5 33.65 -21.58 -21.76
CA ASN A 5 32.59 -20.57 -21.77
C ASN A 5 32.50 -19.84 -23.12
N SER A 6 32.10 -20.55 -24.19
CA SER A 6 31.71 -19.91 -25.44
C SER A 6 30.20 -20.05 -25.63
N LEU A 7 29.47 -18.94 -25.54
CA LEU A 7 28.01 -18.87 -25.72
C LEU A 7 27.60 -18.70 -27.19
N THR A 8 28.52 -18.94 -28.13
CA THR A 8 28.36 -18.68 -29.56
C THR A 8 27.28 -19.53 -30.25
N ASN A 9 26.75 -20.56 -29.58
CA ASN A 9 25.73 -21.45 -30.13
C ASN A 9 24.31 -21.20 -29.58
N ILE A 10 24.09 -20.18 -28.73
CA ILE A 10 22.75 -19.89 -28.19
C ILE A 10 21.94 -19.10 -29.23
N LYS A 11 21.09 -19.81 -29.98
CA LYS A 11 20.10 -19.19 -30.86
C LYS A 11 18.84 -18.88 -30.06
N LEU A 12 18.60 -17.60 -29.72
CA LEU A 12 17.35 -17.16 -29.09
C LEU A 12 16.18 -17.42 -30.04
N SER A 13 15.30 -18.36 -29.70
CA SER A 13 14.02 -18.51 -30.37
C SER A 13 13.03 -17.47 -29.83
N ASN A 14 12.79 -16.40 -30.58
CA ASN A 14 11.75 -15.40 -30.30
C ASN A 14 10.33 -15.95 -30.59
N LYS A 15 9.98 -17.09 -30.00
CA LYS A 15 8.61 -17.61 -30.02
C LYS A 15 7.87 -17.02 -28.83
N ASN A 16 7.22 -15.89 -29.03
CA ASN A 16 6.31 -15.33 -28.04
C ASN A 16 5.05 -16.20 -27.99
N THR A 17 5.03 -17.21 -27.13
CA THR A 17 3.92 -18.17 -26.98
C THR A 17 2.73 -17.62 -26.21
N LEU A 18 2.83 -16.39 -25.69
CA LEU A 18 1.79 -15.76 -24.86
C LEU A 18 0.62 -15.17 -25.66
N SER A 19 0.70 -15.07 -26.99
CA SER A 19 -0.36 -14.45 -27.80
C SER A 19 -1.60 -15.33 -28.01
N ASN A 20 -1.51 -16.64 -27.75
CA ASN A 20 -2.60 -17.59 -28.00
C ASN A 20 -3.34 -18.04 -26.74
N LEU A 21 -2.96 -17.54 -25.56
CA LEU A 21 -3.77 -17.67 -24.36
C LEU A 21 -4.85 -16.59 -24.42
N MET A 22 -5.95 -16.93 -25.11
CA MET A 22 -7.25 -16.28 -24.93
C MET A 22 -7.38 -15.94 -23.46
N HIS A 23 -7.37 -14.64 -23.13
CA HIS A 23 -7.53 -14.18 -21.76
C HIS A 23 -8.92 -14.62 -21.31
N LYS A 24 -8.98 -15.78 -20.66
CA LYS A 24 -10.17 -16.21 -19.94
C LYS A 24 -10.38 -15.11 -18.90
N PRO A 25 -11.49 -14.34 -18.95
CA PRO A 25 -11.71 -13.33 -17.93
C PRO A 25 -11.61 -14.02 -16.58
N SER A 26 -10.74 -13.50 -15.72
CA SER A 26 -10.67 -14.01 -14.36
C SER A 26 -12.08 -13.97 -13.76
N PRO A 27 -12.49 -14.97 -12.96
CA PRO A 27 -13.77 -14.89 -12.28
C PRO A 27 -13.78 -13.56 -11.52
N VAL A 28 -14.81 -12.74 -11.80
CA VAL A 28 -15.03 -11.46 -11.13
C VAL A 28 -14.84 -11.73 -9.65
N LYS A 29 -13.82 -11.11 -9.05
CA LYS A 29 -13.57 -11.24 -7.61
C LYS A 29 -14.88 -10.83 -6.94
N THR A 30 -15.59 -11.79 -6.35
CA THR A 30 -16.72 -11.51 -5.49
C THR A 30 -16.14 -10.75 -4.32
N ASN A 31 -16.38 -9.44 -4.31
CA ASN A 31 -15.85 -8.52 -3.33
C ASN A 31 -16.24 -9.00 -1.94
N SER A 32 -15.31 -9.66 -1.26
CA SER A 32 -15.49 -10.08 0.12
C SER A 32 -15.49 -8.83 1.00
N ARG A 33 -16.54 -8.72 1.83
CA ARG A 33 -16.92 -7.68 2.81
C ARG A 33 -17.88 -6.63 2.28
N THR A 34 -19.05 -6.59 2.92
CA THR A 34 -20.03 -5.51 2.83
C THR A 34 -19.37 -4.18 3.23
N ALA A 35 -19.63 -3.13 2.47
CA ALA A 35 -19.14 -1.79 2.80
C ALA A 35 -19.74 -1.35 4.14
N LYS A 36 -18.93 -0.69 4.99
CA LYS A 36 -19.41 -0.14 6.25
C LYS A 36 -20.56 0.86 6.02
N PRO A 37 -21.55 0.93 6.93
CA PRO A 37 -22.60 1.94 6.92
C PRO A 37 -21.99 3.36 6.84
N ALA A 38 -22.69 4.28 6.20
CA ALA A 38 -22.22 5.67 6.07
C ALA A 38 -21.95 6.34 7.43
N ALA A 39 -22.70 5.96 8.47
CA ALA A 39 -22.53 6.43 9.83
C ALA A 39 -21.18 6.04 10.48
N GLU A 40 -20.57 4.94 10.03
CA GLU A 40 -19.25 4.50 10.52
C GLU A 40 -18.09 5.05 9.68
N LYS A 41 -18.38 5.78 8.60
CA LYS A 41 -17.37 6.38 7.75
C LYS A 41 -16.97 7.73 8.32
N GLN A 42 -15.67 8.03 8.25
CA GLN A 42 -15.17 9.36 8.57
C GLN A 42 -15.69 10.34 7.51
N SER A 43 -16.58 11.24 7.91
CA SER A 43 -17.29 12.16 7.01
C SER A 43 -16.65 13.54 6.94
N GLU A 44 -16.04 14.02 8.03
CA GLU A 44 -15.52 15.38 8.13
C GLU A 44 -14.00 15.45 8.00
N LEU A 45 -13.52 16.43 7.22
CA LEU A 45 -12.11 16.70 7.03
C LEU A 45 -11.67 17.84 7.94
N VAL A 46 -10.70 17.57 8.81
CA VAL A 46 -10.09 18.55 9.71
C VAL A 46 -8.61 18.70 9.35
N GLY A 47 -8.18 19.93 9.05
CA GLY A 47 -6.78 20.26 8.76
C GLY A 47 -6.08 20.82 9.99
N LEU A 48 -4.92 20.26 10.33
CA LEU A 48 -4.05 20.77 11.40
C LEU A 48 -2.74 21.31 10.80
N ARG A 49 -2.28 22.45 11.31
CA ARG A 49 -0.99 23.03 10.93
C ARG A 49 -0.02 22.89 12.09
N PHE A 50 1.18 22.42 11.79
CA PHE A 50 2.27 22.29 12.76
C PHE A 50 3.44 23.16 12.32
N THR A 51 4.15 23.70 13.30
CA THR A 51 5.48 24.24 13.06
C THR A 51 6.47 23.11 12.73
N PRO A 52 7.62 23.40 12.10
CA PRO A 52 8.63 22.39 11.81
C PRO A 52 9.13 21.66 13.07
N SER A 53 9.28 22.39 14.18
CA SER A 53 9.74 21.85 15.47
C SER A 53 8.72 20.87 16.06
N GLU A 54 7.44 21.23 16.06
CA GLU A 54 6.37 20.34 16.53
C GLU A 54 6.27 19.09 15.64
N LEU A 55 6.37 19.26 14.32
CA LEU A 55 6.30 18.14 13.38
C LEU A 55 7.48 17.16 13.59
N ALA A 56 8.67 17.65 13.93
CA ALA A 56 9.81 16.80 14.26
C ALA A 56 9.54 15.94 15.50
N VAL A 57 8.97 16.53 16.56
CA VAL A 57 8.58 15.81 17.77
C VAL A 57 7.50 14.77 17.48
N VAL A 58 6.50 15.12 16.67
CA VAL A 58 5.43 14.19 16.28
C VAL A 58 5.99 13.03 15.47
N LYS A 59 6.90 13.29 14.50
CA LYS A 59 7.56 12.22 13.72
C LYS A 59 8.40 11.31 14.60
N GLN A 60 9.11 11.87 15.57
CA GLN A 60 9.91 11.09 16.52
C GLN A 60 9.03 10.15 17.36
N LYS A 61 7.86 10.63 17.83
CA LYS A 61 6.91 9.82 18.58
C LYS A 61 6.17 8.79 17.73
N ALA A 62 5.82 9.15 16.49
CA ALA A 62 5.13 8.26 15.56
C ALA A 62 5.99 7.06 15.13
N GLY A 63 7.31 7.22 15.10
CA GLY A 63 8.24 6.16 14.71
C GLY A 63 7.98 5.66 13.29
N LEU A 64 7.61 4.39 13.15
CA LEU A 64 7.29 3.77 11.85
C LEU A 64 5.86 4.05 11.38
N VAL A 65 4.98 4.51 12.27
CA VAL A 65 3.56 4.73 11.97
C VAL A 65 3.39 6.04 11.18
N PRO A 66 2.52 6.08 10.16
CA PRO A 66 2.19 7.34 9.49
C PRO A 66 1.70 8.41 10.49
N VAL A 67 2.23 9.62 10.36
CA VAL A 67 1.95 10.73 11.29
C VAL A 67 0.45 10.98 11.47
N ALA A 68 -0.35 10.94 10.40
CA ALA A 68 -1.80 11.11 10.47
C ALA A 68 -2.49 10.01 11.30
N THR A 69 -2.05 8.76 11.14
CA THR A 69 -2.57 7.62 11.91
C THR A 69 -2.19 7.74 13.39
N PHE A 70 -0.94 8.11 13.67
CA PHE A 70 -0.47 8.35 15.02
C PHE A 70 -1.29 9.44 15.72
N ILE A 71 -1.45 10.61 15.09
CA ILE A 71 -2.24 11.72 15.64
C ILE A 71 -3.68 11.28 15.90
N LYS A 72 -4.30 10.57 14.96
CA LYS A 72 -5.68 10.09 15.12
C LYS A 72 -5.83 9.17 16.33
N ASN A 73 -4.91 8.21 16.49
CA ASN A 73 -4.97 7.27 17.61
C ASN A 73 -4.71 7.96 18.94
N GLU A 74 -3.69 8.83 19.00
CA GLU A 74 -3.38 9.62 20.19
C GLU A 74 -4.58 10.48 20.64
N LEU A 75 -5.30 11.07 19.68
CA LEU A 75 -6.54 11.81 19.96
C LEU A 75 -7.61 10.88 20.53
N ILE A 76 -7.90 9.76 19.88
CA ILE A 76 -8.91 8.79 20.34
C ILE A 76 -8.61 8.33 21.77
N GLU A 77 -7.37 7.93 22.05
CA GLU A 77 -6.94 7.43 23.35
C GLU A 77 -7.04 8.50 24.44
N LYS A 78 -6.72 9.77 24.13
CA LYS A 78 -6.70 10.85 25.13
C LYS A 78 -8.03 11.54 25.36
N THR A 79 -8.95 11.46 24.40
CA THR A 79 -10.20 12.25 24.43
C THR A 79 -11.43 11.41 24.74
N ALA A 80 -11.28 10.11 25.04
CA ALA A 80 -12.38 9.20 25.37
C ALA A 80 -13.56 9.32 24.38
N LEU A 81 -13.28 9.61 23.09
CA LEU A 81 -14.32 9.83 22.07
C LEU A 81 -15.11 8.57 21.72
N LEU A 82 -14.74 7.41 22.26
CA LEU A 82 -15.30 6.10 21.98
C LEU A 82 -15.87 5.40 23.23
N ASP A 83 -15.97 6.11 24.37
CA ASP A 83 -16.67 5.61 25.57
C ASP A 83 -18.16 5.98 25.55
#